data_AF-A0A914YVR7-F1
#
_entry.id   AF-A0A914YVR7-F1
#
_cell.length_a   1.000
_cell.length_b   1.000
_cell.length_c   1.000
_cell.angle_alpha   90.00
_cell.angle_beta   90.00
_cell.angle_gamma   90.00
#
_symmetry.space_group_name_H-M   'P 1'
#
loop_
_entity.id
_entity.type
_entity.pdbx_description
1 polymer ?
#
loop_
_entity_poly.entity_id
_entity_poly.type
_entity_poly.pdbx_seq_one_letter_code
_entity_poly.pdbx_strand_id
1 'polypeptide(L)'
;MPNLNTSTAEELRQKHKFCTDDRLGYLLFNESLNWSIACIWTKGIKGGCFPAPNNSDPYDYIPRDEWAILLANVRKAAGCSEIALIDAAEVQELHICRDRCIDCGFSTADWLLYDLAIFSMIIAIGLEGVN
;
A
#
# COMPACT_ATOMS: atom_id res chain seq x y z
N MET A 1 -21.89 -11.46 -23.43
CA MET A 1 -20.62 -12.17 -23.71
C MET A 1 -19.51 -11.14 -23.65
N PRO A 2 -18.59 -11.21 -22.68
CA PRO A 2 -17.45 -10.28 -22.65
C PRO A 2 -16.53 -10.56 -23.86
N ASN A 3 -16.00 -9.49 -24.45
CA ASN A 3 -15.22 -9.53 -25.68
C ASN A 3 -13.84 -10.15 -25.39
N LEU A 4 -13.48 -11.25 -26.07
CA LEU A 4 -12.24 -12.02 -25.78
C LEU A 4 -10.98 -11.15 -25.78
N ASN A 5 -10.95 -10.11 -26.63
CA ASN A 5 -9.82 -9.17 -26.76
C ASN A 5 -9.70 -8.20 -25.58
N THR A 6 -10.80 -7.91 -24.89
CA THR A 6 -10.80 -7.06 -23.69
C THR A 6 -10.35 -7.82 -22.44
N SER A 7 -10.61 -9.14 -22.37
CA SER A 7 -10.14 -10.00 -21.27
C SER A 7 -8.61 -10.07 -21.24
N THR A 8 -8.00 -10.36 -22.38
CA THR A 8 -6.54 -10.50 -22.49
C THR A 8 -5.79 -9.20 -22.22
N ALA A 9 -6.34 -8.05 -22.63
CA ALA A 9 -5.73 -6.75 -22.39
C ALA A 9 -5.75 -6.35 -20.91
N GLU A 10 -6.85 -6.63 -20.21
CA GLU A 10 -6.96 -6.36 -18.79
C GLU A 10 -6.08 -7.31 -17.97
N GLU A 11 -6.01 -8.59 -18.33
CA GLU A 11 -5.09 -9.57 -17.72
C GLU A 11 -3.62 -9.13 -17.85
N LEU A 12 -3.19 -8.69 -19.04
CA LEU A 12 -1.84 -8.17 -19.25
C LEU A 12 -1.56 -6.92 -18.40
N ARG A 13 -2.55 -6.04 -18.27
CA ARG A 13 -2.44 -4.82 -17.46
C ARG A 13 -2.36 -5.14 -15.96
N GLN A 14 -3.14 -6.11 -15.49
CA GLN A 14 -3.07 -6.58 -14.10
C GLN A 14 -1.74 -7.25 -13.81
N LYS A 15 -1.25 -8.11 -14.72
CA LYS A 15 0.09 -8.69 -14.61
C LYS A 15 1.18 -7.63 -14.60
N HIS A 16 1.09 -6.61 -15.46
CA HIS A 16 2.05 -5.52 -15.46
C HIS A 16 2.05 -4.76 -14.13
N LYS A 17 0.87 -4.37 -13.61
CA LYS A 17 0.74 -3.73 -12.30
C LYS A 17 1.37 -4.56 -11.18
N PHE A 18 1.12 -5.87 -11.18
CA PHE A 18 1.70 -6.80 -10.23
C PHE A 18 3.24 -6.80 -10.32
N CYS A 19 3.79 -6.91 -11.53
CA CYS A 19 5.23 -6.96 -11.76
C CYS A 19 5.96 -5.66 -11.42
N THR A 20 5.24 -4.54 -11.30
CA THR A 20 5.81 -3.22 -10.95
C THR A 20 5.50 -2.78 -9.52
N ASP A 21 4.68 -3.51 -8.77
CA ASP A 21 4.33 -3.12 -7.40
C ASP A 21 5.33 -3.74 -6.42
N ASP A 22 6.21 -2.89 -5.89
CA ASP A 22 7.25 -3.28 -4.93
C ASP A 22 6.70 -3.67 -3.56
N ARG A 23 5.38 -3.65 -3.32
CA ARG A 23 4.76 -4.02 -2.03
C ARG A 23 4.30 -5.48 -1.99
N LEU A 24 4.31 -6.17 -3.13
CA LEU A 24 3.72 -7.50 -3.27
C LEU A 24 4.68 -8.66 -2.99
N GLY A 25 5.89 -8.39 -2.48
CA GLY A 25 6.92 -9.41 -2.20
C GLY A 25 6.49 -10.49 -1.20
N TYR A 26 5.39 -10.29 -0.47
CA TYR A 26 4.88 -11.25 0.50
C TYR A 26 3.87 -12.26 -0.04
N LEU A 27 3.41 -12.12 -1.28
CA LEU A 27 2.30 -12.95 -1.78
C LEU A 27 2.61 -14.44 -1.90
N LEU A 28 3.89 -14.83 -1.90
CA LEU A 28 4.30 -16.23 -1.92
C LEU A 28 4.47 -16.86 -0.53
N PHE A 29 4.32 -16.09 0.56
CA PHE A 29 4.40 -16.67 1.89
C PHE A 29 3.10 -17.42 2.19
N ASN A 30 3.20 -18.70 2.53
CA ASN A 30 2.04 -19.57 2.81
C ASN A 30 1.11 -19.02 3.90
N GLU A 31 1.65 -18.27 4.86
CA GLU A 31 0.89 -17.70 5.97
C GLU A 31 0.43 -16.27 5.71
N SER A 32 0.75 -15.67 4.56
CA SER A 32 0.42 -14.27 4.24
C SER A 32 -1.08 -13.97 4.31
N LEU A 33 -1.93 -14.97 4.07
CA LEU A 33 -3.38 -14.87 4.20
C LEU A 33 -3.87 -14.71 5.65
N ASN A 34 -3.07 -15.13 6.63
CA ASN A 34 -3.38 -15.04 8.06
C ASN A 34 -2.71 -13.84 8.74
N TRP A 35 -1.95 -13.05 7.99
CA TRP A 35 -1.26 -11.89 8.52
C TRP A 35 -2.21 -10.71 8.70
N SER A 36 -1.94 -9.91 9.72
CA SER A 36 -2.68 -8.68 9.94
C SER A 36 -2.37 -7.67 8.85
N ILE A 37 -3.35 -6.83 8.51
CA ILE A 37 -3.12 -5.71 7.60
C ILE A 37 -2.24 -4.67 8.30
N ALA A 38 -1.17 -4.26 7.62
CA ALA A 38 -0.28 -3.19 8.01
C ALA A 38 -0.02 -2.25 6.84
N CYS A 39 0.53 -1.09 7.14
CA CYS A 39 0.84 -0.08 6.16
C CYS A 39 2.27 -0.24 5.73
N ILE A 40 2.45 -0.56 4.46
CA ILE A 40 3.77 -0.80 3.90
C ILE A 40 4.11 0.19 2.80
N TRP A 41 5.35 0.63 2.80
CA TRP A 41 5.88 1.51 1.77
C TRP A 41 7.36 1.25 1.54
N THR A 42 7.78 1.47 0.30
CA THR A 42 9.18 1.63 -0.06
C THR A 42 9.43 3.12 -0.35
N LYS A 43 10.69 3.55 -0.38
CA LYS A 43 11.02 4.93 -0.73
C LYS A 43 10.50 5.28 -2.14
N GLY A 44 9.58 6.24 -2.22
CA GLY A 44 9.02 6.73 -3.48
C GLY A 44 7.62 6.23 -3.83
N ILE A 45 7.08 5.25 -3.09
CA ILE A 45 5.70 4.76 -3.26
C ILE A 45 4.84 5.24 -2.09
N LYS A 46 3.61 5.69 -2.37
CA LYS A 46 2.64 6.01 -1.31
C LYS A 46 2.31 4.73 -0.52
N GLY A 47 2.34 4.83 0.80
CA GLY A 47 1.97 3.71 1.67
C GLY A 47 0.60 3.15 1.33
N GLY A 48 0.47 1.82 1.42
CA GLY A 48 -0.78 1.13 1.20
C GLY A 48 -1.00 0.02 2.22
N CYS A 49 -2.25 -0.41 2.32
CA CYS A 49 -2.68 -1.49 3.21
C CYS A 49 -2.36 -2.85 2.58
N PHE A 50 -1.47 -3.62 3.21
CA PHE A 50 -1.13 -4.97 2.78
C PHE A 50 -0.95 -5.90 3.98
N PRO A 51 -1.13 -7.22 3.81
CA PRO A 51 -0.73 -8.19 4.82
C PRO A 51 0.79 -8.09 5.08
N ALA A 52 1.19 -8.05 6.35
CA ALA A 52 2.59 -8.03 6.75
C ALA A 52 2.83 -8.98 7.93
N PRO A 53 4.05 -9.55 8.07
CA PRO A 53 4.35 -10.48 9.15
C PRO A 53 3.92 -9.93 10.51
N ASN A 54 3.29 -10.79 11.32
CA ASN A 54 2.85 -10.40 12.65
C ASN A 54 4.08 -10.13 13.54
N ASN A 55 4.29 -8.87 13.91
CA ASN A 55 5.25 -8.42 14.91
C ASN A 55 4.50 -7.54 15.92
N SER A 56 4.92 -7.55 17.18
CA SER A 56 4.41 -6.69 18.25
C SER A 56 4.80 -5.22 18.09
N ASP A 57 5.85 -4.92 17.33
CA ASP A 57 6.33 -3.56 17.19
C ASP A 57 5.40 -2.72 16.29
N PRO A 58 5.06 -1.48 16.71
CA PRO A 58 4.19 -0.59 15.94
C PRO A 58 4.81 -0.16 14.61
N TYR A 59 6.14 -0.16 14.54
CA TYR A 59 6.93 0.14 13.36
C TYR A 59 8.03 -0.90 13.19
N ASP A 60 8.24 -1.32 11.95
CA ASP A 60 9.21 -2.34 11.58
C ASP A 60 9.72 -2.09 10.15
N TYR A 61 10.76 -2.78 9.73
CA TYR A 61 11.26 -2.73 8.36
C TYR A 61 11.96 -4.02 7.94
N ILE A 62 11.88 -4.33 6.64
CA ILE A 62 12.70 -5.36 6.01
C ILE A 62 13.86 -4.68 5.27
N PRO A 63 15.12 -5.05 5.58
CA PRO A 63 16.30 -4.54 4.89
C PRO A 63 16.21 -4.70 3.37
N ARG A 64 16.88 -3.80 2.65
CA ARG A 64 16.89 -3.76 1.18
C ARG A 64 17.27 -5.11 0.55
N ASP A 65 18.34 -5.73 1.02
CA ASP A 65 18.89 -6.97 0.46
C ASP A 65 17.91 -8.13 0.62
N GLU A 66 17.29 -8.26 1.79
CA GLU A 66 16.24 -9.24 2.03
C GLU A 66 15.00 -8.95 1.17
N TRP A 67 14.56 -7.68 1.12
CA TRP A 67 13.37 -7.30 0.36
C TRP A 67 13.53 -7.52 -1.15
N ALA A 68 14.69 -7.17 -1.71
CA ALA A 68 15.02 -7.38 -3.10
C ALA A 68 14.94 -8.87 -3.50
N ILE A 69 15.45 -9.76 -2.63
CA ILE A 69 15.39 -11.22 -2.86
C ILE A 69 13.94 -11.70 -2.87
N LEU A 70 13.13 -11.24 -1.91
CA LEU A 70 11.71 -11.62 -1.84
C LEU A 70 10.94 -11.16 -3.08
N LEU A 71 11.08 -9.90 -3.49
CA LEU A 71 10.44 -9.37 -4.69
C LEU A 71 10.86 -10.09 -5.97
N ALA A 72 12.15 -10.35 -6.14
CA ALA A 72 12.65 -11.09 -7.29
C ALA A 72 12.03 -12.49 -7.39
N ASN A 73 11.91 -13.19 -6.26
CA ASN A 73 11.29 -14.51 -6.20
C ASN A 73 9.80 -14.47 -6.57
N VAL A 74 9.04 -13.52 -6.03
CA VAL A 74 7.61 -13.35 -6.37
C VAL A 74 7.42 -13.02 -7.85
N ARG A 75 8.18 -12.07 -8.37
CA ARG A 75 8.09 -11.66 -9.79
C ARG A 75 8.47 -12.78 -10.73
N LYS A 76 9.49 -13.57 -10.37
CA LYS A 76 9.91 -14.74 -11.15
C LYS A 76 8.81 -15.80 -11.18
N ALA A 77 8.21 -16.13 -10.02
CA ALA A 77 7.11 -17.10 -9.95
C ALA A 77 5.87 -16.65 -10.74
N ALA A 78 5.58 -15.34 -10.76
CA ALA A 78 4.50 -14.76 -11.55
C ALA A 78 4.80 -14.64 -13.06
N GLY A 79 6.02 -15.00 -13.49
CA GLY A 79 6.45 -14.91 -14.88
C GLY A 79 6.57 -13.48 -15.39
N CYS A 80 7.05 -12.56 -14.55
CA CYS A 80 7.40 -11.19 -14.95
C CYS A 80 8.62 -11.17 -15.90
N SER A 81 8.81 -10.05 -16.60
CA SER A 81 9.95 -9.87 -17.50
C SER A 81 11.27 -9.77 -16.74
N GLU A 82 12.40 -10.01 -17.44
CA GLU A 82 13.74 -9.84 -16.85
C GLU A 82 14.00 -8.41 -16.36
N ILE A 83 13.46 -7.41 -17.06
CA ILE A 83 13.55 -6.00 -16.65
C ILE A 83 12.93 -5.82 -15.25
N ALA A 84 11.74 -6.38 -15.02
CA ALA A 84 11.07 -6.29 -13.72
C ALA A 84 11.85 -7.02 -12.59
N LEU A 85 12.68 -8.01 -12.94
CA LEU A 85 13.57 -8.67 -11.98
C LEU A 85 14.81 -7.83 -11.66
N ILE A 86 15.36 -7.12 -12.66
CA ILE A 86 16.45 -6.17 -12.46
C ILE A 86 15.97 -4.99 -11.60
N ASP A 87 14.80 -4.44 -11.90
CA ASP A 87 14.19 -3.37 -11.12
C ASP A 87 13.96 -3.79 -9.66
N ALA A 88 13.62 -5.07 -9.42
CA ALA A 88 13.46 -5.62 -8.08
C ALA A 88 14.77 -5.58 -7.26
N ALA A 89 15.93 -5.60 -7.90
CA ALA A 89 17.22 -5.51 -7.21
C ALA A 89 17.54 -4.06 -6.77
N GLU A 90 16.89 -3.07 -7.36
CA GLU A 90 17.14 -1.64 -7.09
C GLU A 90 16.23 -1.05 -6.00
N VAL A 91 15.28 -1.84 -5.50
CA VAL A 91 14.36 -1.42 -4.43
C VAL A 91 15.10 -1.02 -3.17
N GLN A 92 14.43 -0.23 -2.33
CA GLN A 92 14.91 0.16 -1.00
C GLN A 92 14.34 -0.78 0.07
N GLU A 93 14.67 -0.56 1.34
CA GLU A 93 13.98 -1.24 2.43
C GLU A 93 12.46 -1.05 2.36
N LEU A 94 11.74 -2.06 2.85
CA LEU A 94 10.30 -1.97 3.04
C LEU A 94 10.03 -1.56 4.48
N HIS A 95 9.29 -0.48 4.67
CA HIS A 95 8.82 -0.07 5.98
C HIS A 95 7.42 -0.60 6.25
N ILE A 96 7.14 -0.92 7.51
CA ILE A 96 5.88 -1.48 7.98
C ILE A 96 5.41 -0.65 9.18
N CYS A 97 4.18 -0.16 9.13
CA CYS A 97 3.52 0.54 10.25
C CYS A 97 2.19 -0.13 10.56
N ARG A 98 1.96 -0.45 11.84
CA ARG A 98 0.75 -1.13 12.33
C ARG A 98 -0.22 -0.16 13.01
N ASP A 99 0.25 1.02 13.39
CA ASP A 99 -0.57 2.07 14.00
C ASP A 99 -1.36 2.83 12.93
N ARG A 100 -2.53 2.28 12.61
CA ARG A 100 -3.56 2.83 11.72
C ARG A 100 -3.12 3.00 10.28
N CYS A 101 -3.51 2.02 9.48
CA CYS A 101 -3.48 2.17 8.05
C CYS A 101 -4.50 3.18 7.55
N ILE A 102 -4.02 4.36 7.16
CA ILE A 102 -4.84 5.28 6.38
C ILE A 102 -4.60 4.92 4.92
N ASP A 103 -5.53 4.17 4.35
CA ASP A 103 -5.58 3.98 2.90
C ASP A 103 -5.51 5.36 2.23
N CYS A 104 -4.74 5.44 1.15
CA CYS A 104 -4.60 6.61 0.30
C CYS A 104 -5.98 7.22 -0.05
N GLY A 105 -6.41 8.26 0.68
CA GLY A 105 -7.67 8.96 0.43
C GLY A 105 -7.93 10.23 1.24
N PHE A 106 -7.14 10.56 2.26
CA PHE A 106 -7.23 11.84 2.96
C PHE A 106 -5.91 12.59 2.83
N SER A 107 -5.92 13.64 2.03
CA SER A 107 -4.86 14.64 2.06
C SER A 107 -4.90 15.34 3.43
N THR A 108 -3.79 15.89 3.90
CA THR A 108 -3.78 16.78 5.09
C THR A 108 -4.76 17.95 4.96
N ALA A 109 -5.18 18.30 3.74
CA ALA A 109 -6.21 19.31 3.49
C ALA A 109 -7.59 18.85 3.97
N ASP A 110 -7.90 17.55 3.91
CA ASP A 110 -9.21 17.05 4.30
C ASP A 110 -9.38 17.12 5.83
N TRP A 111 -8.34 16.79 6.61
CA TRP A 111 -8.35 16.99 8.07
C TRP A 111 -8.57 18.45 8.47
N LEU A 112 -7.92 19.39 7.78
CA LEU A 112 -8.13 20.82 8.00
C LEU A 112 -9.57 21.25 7.71
N LEU A 113 -10.23 20.65 6.71
CA LEU A 113 -11.63 20.93 6.39
C LEU A 113 -12.59 20.40 7.46
N TYR A 114 -12.33 19.22 8.02
CA TYR A 114 -13.12 18.71 9.15
C TYR A 114 -12.95 19.58 10.39
N ASP A 115 -11.73 19.98 10.72
CA ASP A 115 -11.48 20.87 11.86
C ASP A 115 -12.18 22.22 11.63
N LEU A 116 -12.04 22.84 10.45
CA LEU A 116 -12.75 24.07 10.09
C LEU A 116 -14.29 23.92 10.16
N ALA A 117 -14.83 22.78 9.72
CA ALA A 117 -16.26 22.51 9.78
C ALA A 117 -16.74 22.40 11.25
N ILE A 118 -15.99 21.71 12.10
CA ILE A 118 -16.29 21.60 13.53
C ILE A 118 -16.19 22.98 14.21
N PHE A 119 -15.13 23.74 13.94
CA PHE A 119 -14.97 25.10 14.48
C PHE A 119 -16.11 26.03 14.04
N SER A 120 -16.54 25.98 12.78
CA SER A 120 -17.65 26.81 12.30
C SER A 120 -19.00 26.41 12.92
N MET A 121 -19.23 25.12 13.15
CA MET A 121 -20.44 24.63 13.83
C MET A 121 -20.48 25.07 15.30
N ILE A 122 -19.34 25.02 16.01
CA ILE A 122 -19.24 25.51 17.40
C ILE A 122 -19.53 27.02 17.47
N ILE A 123 -19.01 27.81 16.53
CA ILE A 123 -19.27 29.26 16.47
C ILE A 123 -20.76 29.52 16.20
N ALA A 124 -21.38 28.79 15.27
CA ALA A 124 -22.80 28.94 14.96
C ALA A 124 -23.70 28.65 16.18
N ILE A 125 -23.45 27.56 16.90
CA ILE A 125 -24.18 27.21 18.14
C ILE A 125 -23.95 28.28 19.23
N GLY A 126 -22.72 28.80 19.33
CA GLY A 126 -22.38 29.86 20.29
C GLY A 126 -23.08 31.20 20.00
N LEU A 127 -23.42 31.49 18.75
CA LEU A 127 -24.15 32.71 18.37
C LEU A 127 -25.66 32.58 18.53
N GLU A 128 -26.21 31.37 18.34
CA GLU A 128 -27.65 31.09 18.57
C GLU A 128 -28.03 31.11 20.07
N GLY A 129 -27.06 30.95 20.98
CA GLY A 129 -27.27 31.03 22.42
C GLY A 129 -27.19 32.45 23.03
N VAL A 130 -26.98 33.50 22.21
CA VAL A 130 -26.79 34.90 22.65
C VAL A 130 -27.94 35.82 22.20
N ASN A 131 -29.06 35.27 21.72
CA ASN A 131 -30.26 36.04 21.38
C ASN A 131 -31.47 35.62 22.22
#